data_AF-A0AB37ZHG6-F1
#
_entry.id   AF-A0AB37ZHG6-F1
#
_cell.length_a   1.000
_cell.length_b   1.000
_cell.length_c   1.000
_cell.angle_alpha   90.00
_cell.angle_beta   90.00
_cell.angle_gamma   90.00
#
_symmetry.space_group_name_H-M   'P 1'
#
loop_
_entity.id
_entity.type
_entity.pdbx_description
1 polymer ?
#
loop_
_entity_poly.entity_id
_entity_poly.type
_entity_poly.pdbx_seq_one_letter_code
_entity_poly.pdbx_strand_id
1 'polypeptide(L)'
;MVTKLSQEQTPSRSRSKTLETLNKVIESLVAANEKVSIASVARVAGVTPGLIHNTYPAVAEKIRTLTGRSVRAQRDSKHQALMSEKEKNRVLRAENEKILEELARIASVNQRLIFEMAELKAVSSGKVVALPKKPGR
;
A
#
# COMPACT_ATOMS: atom_id res chain seq x y z
N MET A 1 -45.18 -5.24 48.69
CA MET A 1 -43.94 -4.50 49.01
C MET A 1 -42.76 -5.47 48.95
N VAL A 2 -41.80 -5.21 48.05
CA VAL A 2 -40.33 -5.38 48.16
C VAL A 2 -39.78 -6.64 48.85
N THR A 3 -38.81 -7.43 48.35
CA THR A 3 -37.92 -7.40 47.17
C THR A 3 -37.09 -8.71 47.17
N LYS A 4 -36.62 -9.16 45.98
CA LYS A 4 -35.26 -9.61 45.60
C LYS A 4 -34.38 -10.41 46.61
N LEU A 5 -33.55 -11.37 46.23
CA LEU A 5 -32.97 -11.71 44.94
C LEU A 5 -32.41 -13.14 45.03
N SER A 6 -32.66 -13.93 44.00
CA SER A 6 -32.00 -15.20 43.72
C SER A 6 -30.48 -15.05 43.79
N GLN A 7 -29.83 -15.82 44.65
CA GLN A 7 -28.39 -16.01 44.63
C GLN A 7 -28.05 -16.89 43.42
N GLU A 8 -27.71 -16.25 42.29
CA GLU A 8 -27.08 -16.92 41.16
C GLU A 8 -25.69 -17.41 41.59
N GLN A 9 -25.56 -18.73 41.63
CA GLN A 9 -24.32 -19.46 41.75
C GLN A 9 -23.40 -19.07 40.58
N THR A 10 -22.32 -18.34 40.85
CA THR A 10 -21.22 -18.23 39.88
C THR A 10 -20.28 -19.41 40.11
N PRO A 11 -20.02 -20.25 39.08
CA PRO A 11 -19.06 -21.34 39.24
C PRO A 11 -17.69 -20.72 39.48
N SER A 12 -16.99 -21.22 40.49
CA SER A 12 -15.60 -20.83 40.82
C SER A 12 -14.68 -21.16 39.64
N ARG A 13 -14.65 -20.26 38.65
CA ARG A 13 -13.73 -20.33 37.52
C ARG A 13 -12.36 -20.01 38.08
N SER A 14 -11.50 -21.03 38.18
CA SER A 14 -10.16 -20.86 38.71
C SER A 14 -9.43 -19.77 37.92
N ARG A 15 -8.91 -18.76 38.64
CA ARG A 15 -8.20 -17.60 38.07
C ARG A 15 -7.05 -18.03 37.16
N SER A 16 -6.34 -19.09 37.55
CA SER A 16 -5.27 -19.74 36.77
C SER A 16 -5.76 -20.28 35.43
N LYS A 17 -6.82 -21.09 35.41
CA LYS A 17 -7.41 -21.66 34.18
C LYS A 17 -7.86 -20.57 33.21
N THR A 18 -8.43 -19.48 33.72
CA THR A 18 -8.86 -18.34 32.88
C THR A 18 -7.65 -17.61 32.30
N LEU A 19 -6.60 -17.43 33.08
CA LEU A 19 -5.34 -16.80 32.62
C LEU A 19 -4.64 -17.64 31.55
N GLU A 20 -4.58 -18.96 31.72
CA GLU A 20 -4.06 -19.90 30.71
C GLU A 20 -4.86 -19.82 29.41
N THR A 21 -6.19 -19.82 29.52
CA THR A 21 -7.08 -19.70 28.35
C THR A 21 -6.85 -18.37 27.62
N LEU A 22 -6.72 -17.25 28.34
CA LEU A 22 -6.44 -15.95 27.75
C LEU A 22 -5.08 -15.92 27.04
N ASN A 23 -4.03 -16.49 27.63
CA ASN A 23 -2.72 -16.57 26.99
C ASN A 23 -2.76 -17.42 25.71
N LYS A 24 -3.42 -18.58 25.76
CA LYS A 24 -3.56 -19.46 24.59
C LYS A 24 -4.31 -18.78 23.44
N VAL A 25 -5.37 -18.01 23.75
CA VAL A 25 -6.12 -17.22 22.77
C VAL A 25 -5.26 -16.11 22.16
N ILE A 26 -4.43 -15.43 22.97
CA ILE A 26 -3.50 -14.41 22.46
C ILE A 26 -2.50 -15.05 21.50
N GLU A 27 -1.93 -16.20 21.87
CA GLU A 27 -0.98 -16.94 21.03
C GLU A 27 -1.62 -17.40 19.72
N SER A 28 -2.86 -17.92 19.75
CA SER A 28 -3.58 -18.32 18.54
C SER A 28 -3.87 -17.14 17.62
N LEU A 29 -4.24 -15.97 18.18
CA LEU A 29 -4.51 -14.76 17.38
C LEU A 29 -3.23 -14.19 16.75
N VAL A 30 -2.10 -14.27 17.47
CA VAL A 30 -0.79 -13.90 16.93
C VAL A 30 -0.37 -14.86 15.82
N ALA A 31 -0.55 -16.17 16.00
CA ALA A 31 -0.24 -17.17 14.99
C ALA A 31 -1.08 -17.03 13.72
N ALA A 32 -2.35 -16.67 13.86
CA ALA A 32 -3.26 -16.38 12.75
C ALA A 32 -2.98 -15.01 12.07
N ASN A 33 -2.03 -14.22 12.59
CA ASN A 33 -1.72 -12.87 12.15
C ASN A 33 -2.95 -11.94 12.13
N GLU A 34 -3.92 -12.19 13.02
CA GLU A 34 -5.14 -11.42 13.15
C GLU A 34 -4.97 -10.22 14.09
N LYS A 35 -5.93 -9.28 14.05
CA LYS A 35 -5.90 -8.09 14.90
C LYS A 35 -6.05 -8.48 16.38
N VAL A 36 -4.93 -8.50 17.10
CA VAL A 36 -4.89 -8.66 18.55
C VAL A 36 -5.40 -7.37 19.20
N SER A 37 -6.54 -7.43 19.88
CA SER A 37 -7.14 -6.34 20.64
C SER A 37 -7.87 -6.90 21.86
N ILE A 38 -8.07 -6.09 22.89
CA ILE A 38 -8.77 -6.53 24.11
C ILE A 38 -10.18 -7.06 23.77
N ALA A 39 -10.88 -6.42 22.82
CA ALA A 39 -12.20 -6.85 22.36
C ALA A 39 -12.16 -8.17 21.57
N SER A 40 -11.17 -8.38 20.70
CA SER A 40 -11.04 -9.64 19.95
C SER A 40 -10.65 -10.81 20.87
N VAL A 41 -9.72 -10.60 21.79
CA VAL A 41 -9.34 -11.60 22.79
C VAL A 41 -10.53 -11.96 23.69
N ALA A 42 -11.27 -10.96 24.17
CA ALA A 42 -12.47 -11.16 25.00
C ALA A 42 -13.55 -11.98 24.27
N ARG A 43 -13.79 -11.69 23.00
CA ARG A 43 -14.76 -12.42 22.16
C ARG A 43 -14.38 -13.89 22.00
N VAL A 44 -13.12 -14.18 21.68
CA VAL A 44 -12.65 -15.55 21.45
C VAL A 44 -12.57 -16.35 22.75
N ALA A 45 -12.19 -15.71 23.87
CA ALA A 45 -12.14 -16.35 25.17
C ALA A 45 -13.51 -16.45 25.87
N GLY A 46 -14.58 -15.86 25.29
CA GLY A 46 -15.92 -15.85 25.89
C GLY A 46 -15.98 -15.12 27.24
N VAL A 47 -15.21 -14.03 27.39
CA VAL A 47 -15.18 -13.20 28.60
C VAL A 47 -15.54 -11.76 28.28
N THR A 48 -16.02 -11.01 29.27
CA THR A 48 -16.27 -9.57 29.11
C THR A 48 -14.93 -8.81 29.02
N PRO A 49 -14.78 -7.81 28.14
CA PRO A 49 -13.60 -6.94 28.10
C PRO A 49 -13.25 -6.31 29.46
N GLY A 50 -14.28 -6.05 30.27
CA GLY A 50 -14.24 -5.71 31.70
C GLY A 50 -13.28 -6.56 32.52
N LEU A 51 -13.39 -7.88 32.35
CA LEU A 51 -12.61 -8.84 33.11
C LEU A 51 -11.12 -8.74 32.79
N ILE A 52 -10.77 -8.48 31.53
CA ILE A 52 -9.37 -8.40 31.10
C ILE A 52 -8.70 -7.15 31.67
N HIS A 53 -9.31 -5.97 31.56
CA HIS A 53 -8.66 -4.74 32.03
C HIS A 53 -8.73 -4.53 33.54
N ASN A 54 -9.77 -5.05 34.23
CA ASN A 54 -9.91 -4.90 35.69
C ASN A 54 -9.26 -6.04 36.49
N THR A 55 -9.40 -7.29 36.03
CA THR A 55 -8.97 -8.46 36.80
C THR A 55 -7.63 -9.02 36.34
N TYR A 56 -7.23 -8.77 35.10
CA TYR A 56 -5.98 -9.26 34.50
C TYR A 56 -5.16 -8.16 33.82
N PRO A 57 -4.73 -7.11 34.56
CA PRO A 57 -4.02 -5.96 33.98
C PRO A 57 -2.75 -6.34 33.23
N ALA A 58 -2.00 -7.34 33.70
CA ALA A 58 -0.80 -7.85 33.02
C ALA A 58 -1.09 -8.39 31.60
N VAL A 59 -2.23 -9.08 31.43
CA VAL A 59 -2.67 -9.58 30.12
C VAL A 59 -3.09 -8.42 29.21
N ALA A 60 -3.75 -7.40 29.77
CA ALA A 60 -4.12 -6.20 29.02
C ALA A 60 -2.89 -5.44 28.49
N GLU A 61 -1.84 -5.29 29.32
CA GLU A 61 -0.57 -4.66 28.90
C GLU A 61 0.17 -5.48 27.83
N LYS A 62 0.17 -6.81 27.95
CA LYS A 62 0.72 -7.70 26.91
C LYS A 62 0.00 -7.49 25.57
N ILE A 63 -1.34 -7.42 25.58
CA ILE A 63 -2.13 -7.15 24.38
C ILE A 63 -1.77 -5.78 23.80
N ARG A 64 -1.75 -4.71 24.61
CA ARG A 64 -1.42 -3.35 24.14
C ARG A 64 -0.02 -3.28 23.52
N THR A 65 0.96 -3.95 24.11
CA THR A 65 2.33 -4.00 23.58
C THR A 65 2.38 -4.70 22.24
N LEU A 66 1.68 -5.83 22.10
CA LEU A 66 1.58 -6.58 20.84
C LEU A 66 0.89 -5.76 19.75
N THR A 67 -0.24 -5.12 20.06
CA THR A 67 -0.95 -4.24 19.13
C THR A 67 -0.09 -3.03 18.72
N GLY A 68 0.60 -2.39 19.67
CA GLY A 68 1.46 -1.25 19.38
C GLY A 68 2.64 -1.61 18.47
N ARG A 69 3.25 -2.80 18.67
CA ARG A 69 4.32 -3.31 17.81
C ARG A 69 3.81 -3.64 16.41
N SER A 70 2.65 -4.30 16.30
CA SER A 70 2.07 -4.67 15.01
C SER A 70 1.67 -3.45 14.18
N VAL A 71 1.12 -2.41 14.81
CA VAL A 71 0.75 -1.16 14.13
C VAL A 71 1.99 -0.44 13.59
N ARG A 72 3.07 -0.35 14.38
CA ARG A 72 4.33 0.25 13.91
C ARG A 72 4.92 -0.53 12.74
N ALA A 73 5.04 -1.86 12.86
CA ALA A 73 5.56 -2.70 11.79
C ALA A 73 4.74 -2.58 10.49
N GLN A 74 3.40 -2.58 10.59
CA GLN A 74 2.53 -2.40 9.44
C GLN A 74 2.71 -1.01 8.81
N ARG A 75 2.81 0.04 9.64
CA ARG A 75 3.03 1.41 9.16
C ARG A 75 4.35 1.53 8.42
N ASP A 76 5.42 0.98 8.98
CA ASP A 76 6.76 1.06 8.41
C ASP A 76 6.84 0.30 7.09
N SER A 77 6.23 -0.90 7.02
CA SER A 77 6.09 -1.67 5.78
C SER A 77 5.31 -0.89 4.70
N LYS A 78 4.16 -0.28 5.06
CA LYS A 78 3.38 0.54 4.13
C LYS A 78 4.17 1.77 3.66
N HIS A 79 4.90 2.41 4.55
CA HIS A 79 5.71 3.58 4.22
C HIS A 79 6.84 3.20 3.27
N GLN A 80 7.54 2.09 3.53
CA GLN A 80 8.60 1.59 2.66
C GLN A 80 8.06 1.21 1.28
N ALA A 81 6.91 0.52 1.22
CA ALA A 81 6.25 0.19 -0.04
C ALA A 81 5.91 1.47 -0.84
N LEU A 82 5.30 2.46 -0.18
CA LEU A 82 4.96 3.75 -0.79
C LEU A 82 6.19 4.48 -1.32
N MET A 83 7.29 4.49 -0.57
CA MET A 83 8.54 5.12 -1.00
C MET A 83 9.13 4.40 -2.23
N SER A 84 9.09 3.06 -2.25
CA SER A 84 9.57 2.30 -3.41
C SER A 84 8.74 2.60 -4.68
N GLU A 85 7.42 2.71 -4.54
CA GLU A 85 6.53 3.00 -5.67
C GLU A 85 6.69 4.45 -6.15
N LYS A 86 6.89 5.40 -5.24
CA LYS A 86 7.21 6.79 -5.61
C LYS A 86 8.51 6.88 -6.40
N GLU A 87 9.53 6.13 -6.01
CA GLU A 87 10.81 6.14 -6.72
C GLU A 87 10.69 5.51 -8.11
N LYS A 88 10.01 4.36 -8.24
CA LYS A 88 9.70 3.78 -9.54
C LYS A 88 8.95 4.75 -10.43
N ASN A 89 7.95 5.43 -9.88
CA ASN A 89 7.16 6.40 -10.62
C ASN A 89 7.99 7.62 -11.06
N ARG A 90 8.94 8.06 -10.23
CA ARG A 90 9.89 9.12 -10.59
C ARG A 90 10.75 8.71 -11.79
N VAL A 91 11.31 7.49 -11.77
CA VAL A 91 12.11 6.95 -12.86
C VAL A 91 11.28 6.83 -14.15
N LEU A 92 10.08 6.25 -14.07
CA LEU A 92 9.18 6.10 -15.21
C LEU A 92 8.74 7.44 -15.82
N ARG A 93 8.56 8.49 -14.99
CA ARG A 93 8.27 9.83 -15.51
C ARG A 93 9.45 10.43 -16.27
N ALA A 94 10.67 10.28 -15.75
CA ALA A 94 11.87 10.75 -16.44
C ALA A 94 12.10 9.99 -17.77
N GLU A 95 11.84 8.69 -17.79
CA GLU A 95 11.92 7.88 -19.01
C GLU A 95 10.87 8.31 -20.04
N ASN A 96 9.62 8.53 -19.61
CA ASN A 96 8.57 9.05 -20.50
C ASN A 96 8.93 10.40 -21.10
N GLU A 97 9.46 11.32 -20.29
CA GLU A 97 9.89 12.64 -20.77
C GLU A 97 10.97 12.51 -21.85
N LYS A 98 11.99 11.68 -21.60
CA LYS A 98 13.05 11.40 -22.57
C LYS A 98 12.51 10.80 -23.87
N ILE A 99 11.61 9.82 -23.79
CA ILE A 99 11.00 9.18 -24.97
C ILE A 99 10.17 10.19 -25.77
N LEU A 100 9.42 11.07 -25.10
CA LEU A 100 8.63 12.10 -25.77
C LEU A 100 9.52 13.11 -26.50
N GLU A 101 10.65 13.50 -25.91
CA GLU A 101 11.63 14.35 -26.58
C GLU A 101 12.25 13.67 -27.81
N GLU A 102 12.63 12.39 -27.69
CA GLU A 102 13.17 11.60 -28.81
C GLU A 102 12.14 11.47 -29.94
N LEU A 103 10.89 11.20 -29.60
CA LEU A 103 9.79 11.11 -30.54
C LEU A 103 9.58 12.44 -31.28
N ALA A 104 9.58 13.57 -30.56
CA ALA A 104 9.43 14.89 -31.15
C ALA A 104 10.58 15.21 -32.13
N ARG A 105 11.83 14.86 -31.77
CA ARG A 105 12.99 15.00 -32.66
C ARG A 105 12.85 14.18 -33.93
N ILE A 106 12.48 12.89 -33.79
CA ILE A 106 12.30 12.00 -34.93
C ILE A 106 11.15 12.48 -35.83
N ALA A 107 10.03 12.91 -35.25
CA ALA A 107 8.90 13.45 -36.01
C ALA A 107 9.30 14.68 -36.84
N SER A 108 10.08 15.60 -36.27
CA SER A 108 10.58 16.78 -36.99
C SER A 108 11.49 16.40 -38.16
N VAL A 109 12.44 15.50 -37.94
CA VAL A 109 13.34 15.01 -39.00
C VAL A 109 12.56 14.28 -40.08
N ASN A 110 11.63 13.41 -39.71
CA ASN A 110 10.78 12.69 -40.66
C ASN A 110 9.93 13.65 -41.49
N GLN A 111 9.37 14.69 -40.88
CA GLN A 111 8.59 15.70 -41.59
C GLN A 111 9.45 16.42 -42.63
N ARG A 112 10.67 16.80 -42.27
CA ARG A 112 11.62 17.41 -43.21
C ARG A 112 11.95 16.46 -44.37
N LEU A 113 12.25 15.20 -44.08
CA LEU A 113 12.56 14.19 -45.09
C LEU A 113 11.38 13.94 -46.04
N ILE A 114 10.14 13.98 -45.53
CA ILE A 114 8.94 13.85 -46.36
C ILE A 114 8.85 15.01 -47.35
N PHE A 115 9.13 16.25 -46.92
CA PHE A 115 9.16 17.39 -47.82
C PHE A 115 10.27 17.27 -48.88
N GLU A 116 11.50 16.95 -48.47
CA GLU A 116 12.63 16.75 -49.40
C GLU A 116 12.33 15.64 -50.42
N MET A 117 11.72 14.53 -49.99
CA MET A 117 11.27 13.45 -50.87
C MET A 117 10.17 13.89 -51.84
N ALA A 118 9.23 14.71 -51.40
CA ALA A 118 8.16 15.23 -52.25
C ALA A 118 8.72 16.16 -53.34
N GLU A 119 9.65 17.05 -52.98
CA GLU A 119 10.35 17.92 -53.93
C GLU A 119 11.13 17.10 -54.97
N LEU A 120 11.93 16.13 -54.52
CA LEU A 120 12.71 15.28 -55.42
C LEU A 120 11.82 14.47 -56.36
N LYS A 121 10.69 13.94 -55.88
CA LYS A 121 9.69 13.26 -56.73
C LYS A 121 9.01 14.21 -57.71
N ALA A 122 8.75 15.44 -57.31
CA ALA A 122 8.15 16.44 -58.19
C ALA A 122 9.13 16.82 -59.33
N VAL A 123 10.42 16.95 -59.04
CA VAL A 123 11.47 17.17 -60.04
C VAL A 123 11.61 15.95 -60.96
N SER A 124 11.67 14.74 -60.42
CA SER A 124 11.84 13.52 -61.23
C SER A 124 10.63 13.22 -62.13
N SER A 125 9.42 13.54 -61.68
CA SER A 125 8.19 13.42 -62.48
C SER A 125 8.03 14.51 -63.54
N GLY A 126 8.97 15.46 -63.65
CA GLY A 126 8.94 16.55 -64.63
C GLY A 126 7.89 17.62 -64.34
N LYS A 127 7.20 17.56 -63.19
CA LYS A 127 6.20 18.56 -62.78
C LYS A 127 6.84 19.92 -62.42
N VAL A 128 8.12 19.91 -62.05
CA VAL A 128 8.91 21.11 -61.73
C VAL A 128 10.34 20.94 -62.25
N VAL A 129 10.93 22.02 -62.73
CA VAL A 129 12.31 22.06 -63.28
C VAL A 129 13.19 22.89 -62.34
N ALA A 130 14.34 22.35 -61.96
CA ALA A 130 15.31 23.07 -61.13
C ALA A 130 15.96 24.21 -61.92
N LEU A 131 15.85 25.43 -61.43
CA LEU A 131 16.51 26.60 -62.03
C LEU A 131 17.99 26.64 -61.61
N PRO A 132 18.93 26.91 -62.53
CA PRO A 132 20.34 27.03 -62.19
C PRO A 132 20.57 28.25 -61.28
N LYS A 133 21.28 28.04 -60.17
CA LYS A 133 21.61 29.10 -59.22
C LYS A 133 22.58 30.08 -59.89
N LYS A 134 22.22 31.37 -59.95
CA LYS A 134 23.09 32.42 -60.48
C LYS A 134 24.42 32.41 -59.72
N PRO A 135 25.58 32.38 -60.40
CA PRO A 135 26.87 32.44 -59.72
C PRO A 135 26.95 33.76 -58.95
N GLY A 136 27.16 33.65 -57.64
CA GLY A 136 27.32 34.80 -56.74
C GLY A 136 28.55 35.60 -57.18
N ARG A 137 28.40 36.94 -57.18
CA ARG A 137 29.46 37.90 -57.46
C ARG A 137 30.28 38.15 -56.21
#